data_AF-G2KSF2-F1
#
_entry.id   AF-G2KSF2-F1
#
_cell.length_a   1.000
_cell.length_b   1.000
_cell.length_c   1.000
_cell.angle_alpha   90.00
_cell.angle_beta   90.00
_cell.angle_gamma   90.00
#
_symmetry.space_group_name_H-M   'P 1'
#
loop_
_entity.id
_entity.type
_entity.pdbx_description
1 polymer ?
#
loop_
_entity_poly.entity_id
_entity_poly.type
_entity_poly.pdbx_seq_one_letter_code
_entity_poly.pdbx_strand_id
1 'polypeptide(L)'
;MMKQKQTYTQNTHNSQAGFSLIELAIGVAIIGLLASAFIQLYDIYRTERANVEERVTQEKITSAMAVYLQKNGRYPCPARLDLRPQDANFGKAAATCNTVLVAQGALPVFDLNLPFEMVGDGYQNKLLYAVTGTKTNTATFNTGANEVQIRGKGRDASNNIVDIDKTAPFIVISHGPDMKGAYRVDGTSIVVACGSSAADSENCDGDAAFRDLPYAPLNNVNNANHFDDSVIYSLVQKETTLWVITPDDSGVNIVSRNTGNIGIGVDNPDAKLSVRGGNLNVDAGGASASGDIITRGTIEAQTNATIRGDRVEAERNIITKDAAEAGEVIRAGRFCYNIDISACN
;
A
#
# COMPACT_ATOMS: atom_id res chain seq x y z
N MET A 1 -13.51 13.14 -99.40
CA MET A 1 -14.55 13.24 -98.36
C MET A 1 -14.61 11.94 -97.59
N MET A 2 -14.12 11.90 -96.35
CA MET A 2 -14.38 10.81 -95.40
C MET A 2 -14.65 11.46 -94.03
N LYS A 3 -15.89 11.35 -93.57
CA LYS A 3 -16.38 11.90 -92.29
C LYS A 3 -15.90 11.02 -91.14
N GLN A 4 -15.29 11.62 -90.12
CA GLN A 4 -15.01 10.96 -88.83
C GLN A 4 -16.35 10.68 -88.11
N LYS A 5 -16.52 9.47 -87.59
CA LYS A 5 -17.60 9.11 -86.68
C LYS A 5 -17.20 9.50 -85.25
N GLN A 6 -17.96 10.40 -84.63
CA GLN A 6 -17.89 10.66 -83.19
C GLN A 6 -18.73 9.62 -82.45
N THR A 7 -18.08 8.86 -81.57
CA THR A 7 -18.74 7.92 -80.66
C THR A 7 -19.16 8.69 -79.41
N TYR A 8 -20.47 8.82 -79.16
CA TYR A 8 -20.99 9.41 -77.94
C TYR A 8 -21.13 8.33 -76.86
N THR A 9 -20.37 8.45 -75.78
CA THR A 9 -20.53 7.61 -74.57
C THR A 9 -21.75 8.11 -73.79
N GLN A 10 -22.79 7.30 -73.70
CA GLN A 10 -23.99 7.58 -72.90
C GLN A 10 -23.67 7.38 -71.42
N ASN A 11 -23.74 8.44 -70.61
CA ASN A 11 -23.68 8.34 -69.16
C ASN A 11 -25.03 7.81 -68.65
N THR A 12 -25.07 6.56 -68.20
CA THR A 12 -26.22 6.02 -67.47
C THR A 12 -26.21 6.57 -66.05
N HIS A 13 -27.08 7.53 -65.75
CA HIS A 13 -27.33 7.96 -64.38
C HIS A 13 -28.00 6.81 -63.60
N ASN A 14 -27.25 6.19 -62.70
CA ASN A 14 -27.83 5.30 -61.69
C ASN A 14 -28.73 6.14 -60.78
N SER A 15 -30.04 5.87 -60.79
CA SER A 15 -30.99 6.50 -59.89
C SER A 15 -30.69 6.03 -58.47
N GLN A 16 -30.04 6.87 -57.67
CA GLN A 16 -29.84 6.58 -56.25
C GLN A 16 -31.18 6.78 -55.53
N ALA A 17 -31.75 5.70 -55.00
CA ALA A 17 -32.84 5.79 -54.05
C ALA A 17 -32.30 6.47 -52.79
N GLY A 18 -32.58 7.76 -52.63
CA GLY A 18 -32.22 8.49 -51.42
C GLY A 18 -32.94 7.90 -50.22
N PHE A 19 -32.21 7.68 -49.13
CA PHE A 19 -32.77 7.24 -47.86
C PHE A 19 -33.90 8.19 -47.43
N SER A 20 -34.98 7.63 -46.89
CA SER A 20 -36.11 8.44 -46.44
C SER A 20 -35.69 9.31 -45.26
N LEU A 21 -36.09 10.59 -45.28
CA LEU A 21 -35.81 11.53 -44.19
C LEU A 21 -36.33 11.01 -42.84
N ILE A 22 -37.43 10.24 -42.87
CA ILE A 22 -38.01 9.63 -41.67
C ILE A 22 -37.14 8.52 -41.09
N GLU A 23 -36.39 7.81 -41.93
CA GLU A 23 -35.55 6.69 -41.53
C GLU A 23 -34.30 7.19 -40.80
N LEU A 24 -33.70 8.28 -41.30
CA LEU A 24 -32.66 8.99 -40.55
C LEU A 24 -33.20 9.64 -39.27
N ALA A 25 -34.42 10.20 -39.29
CA ALA A 25 -35.01 10.79 -38.09
C ALA A 25 -35.27 9.75 -36.98
N ILE A 26 -35.84 8.60 -37.34
CA ILE A 26 -36.05 7.48 -36.40
C ILE A 26 -34.70 6.90 -35.95
N GLY A 27 -33.73 6.75 -36.85
CA GLY A 27 -32.39 6.27 -36.52
C GLY A 27 -31.69 7.15 -35.49
N VAL A 28 -31.68 8.48 -35.69
CA VAL A 28 -31.08 9.44 -34.74
C VAL A 28 -31.84 9.44 -33.41
N ALA A 29 -33.17 9.31 -33.42
CA ALA A 29 -33.96 9.23 -32.20
C ALA A 29 -33.62 7.98 -31.36
N ILE A 30 -33.47 6.82 -32.00
CA ILE A 30 -33.07 5.57 -31.32
C ILE A 30 -31.65 5.69 -30.77
N ILE A 31 -30.71 6.23 -31.56
CA ILE A 31 -29.33 6.45 -31.12
C ILE A 31 -29.28 7.41 -29.94
N GLY A 32 -30.06 8.50 -29.95
CA GLY A 32 -30.12 9.45 -28.83
C GLY A 32 -30.62 8.81 -27.53
N LEU A 33 -31.64 7.96 -27.61
CA LEU A 33 -32.15 7.22 -26.46
C LEU A 33 -31.09 6.26 -25.90
N LEU A 34 -30.42 5.49 -26.76
CA LEU A 34 -29.36 4.57 -26.33
C LEU A 34 -28.14 5.31 -25.75
N ALA A 35 -27.75 6.44 -26.36
CA ALA A 35 -26.63 7.26 -25.90
C ALA A 35 -26.87 7.81 -24.49
N SER A 36 -28.10 8.23 -24.16
CA SER A 36 -28.40 8.76 -22.83
C SER A 36 -28.22 7.73 -21.70
N ALA A 37 -28.58 6.47 -21.94
CA ALA A 37 -28.32 5.37 -21.00
C ALA A 37 -26.81 5.03 -20.92
N PHE A 38 -26.11 5.08 -22.06
CA PHE A 38 -24.69 4.78 -22.12
C PHE A 38 -23.81 5.82 -21.40
N ILE A 39 -24.17 7.11 -21.44
CA ILE A 39 -23.43 8.18 -20.74
C ILE A 39 -23.40 7.93 -19.23
N GLN A 40 -24.55 7.58 -18.63
CA GLN A 40 -24.62 7.30 -17.19
C GLN A 40 -23.76 6.10 -16.79
N LEU A 41 -23.75 5.04 -17.61
CA LEU A 41 -22.90 3.87 -17.39
C LEU A 41 -21.41 4.21 -17.53
N TYR A 42 -21.07 5.08 -18.48
CA TYR A 42 -19.70 5.54 -18.70
C TYR A 42 -19.18 6.37 -17.51
N ASP A 43 -20.01 7.23 -16.92
CA ASP A 43 -19.63 8.02 -15.73
C ASP A 43 -19.38 7.12 -14.51
N ILE A 44 -20.21 6.09 -14.31
CA ILE A 44 -20.01 5.08 -13.27
C ILE A 44 -18.70 4.31 -13.52
N TYR A 45 -18.46 3.86 -14.76
CA TYR A 45 -17.22 3.17 -15.13
C TYR A 45 -15.98 4.04 -14.91
N ARG A 46 -16.05 5.33 -15.26
CA ARG A 46 -14.96 6.30 -15.06
C ARG A 46 -14.67 6.51 -13.57
N THR A 47 -15.71 6.65 -12.76
CA THR A 47 -15.57 6.87 -11.31
C THR A 47 -14.97 5.64 -10.63
N GLU A 48 -15.44 4.44 -10.97
CA GLU A 48 -14.86 3.19 -10.46
C GLU A 48 -13.39 3.02 -10.85
N ARG A 49 -13.05 3.32 -12.11
CA ARG A 49 -11.66 3.32 -12.59
C ARG A 49 -10.78 4.27 -11.80
N ALA A 50 -11.25 5.50 -11.54
CA ALA A 50 -10.51 6.50 -10.78
C ALA A 50 -10.30 6.05 -9.32
N ASN A 51 -11.34 5.53 -8.67
CA ASN A 51 -11.26 5.01 -7.30
C ASN A 51 -10.28 3.83 -7.18
N VAL A 52 -10.27 2.92 -8.18
CA VAL A 52 -9.33 1.78 -8.19
C VAL A 52 -7.89 2.28 -8.34
N GLU A 53 -7.65 3.23 -9.24
CA GLU A 53 -6.31 3.79 -9.46
C GLU A 53 -5.80 4.55 -8.23
N GLU A 54 -6.66 5.31 -7.56
CA GLU A 54 -6.36 5.98 -6.30
C GLU A 54 -6.00 4.99 -5.20
N ARG A 55 -6.78 3.91 -5.03
CA ARG A 55 -6.50 2.86 -4.03
C ARG A 55 -5.16 2.17 -4.29
N VAL A 56 -4.84 1.86 -5.55
CA VAL A 56 -3.55 1.28 -5.92
C VAL A 56 -2.39 2.26 -5.63
N THR A 57 -2.60 3.54 -5.89
CA THR A 57 -1.61 4.59 -5.61
C THR A 57 -1.39 4.74 -4.10
N GLN A 58 -2.47 4.77 -3.33
CA GLN A 58 -2.46 4.76 -1.88
C GLN A 58 -1.65 3.59 -1.32
N GLU A 59 -1.95 2.35 -1.74
CA GLU A 59 -1.25 1.15 -1.28
C GLU A 59 0.25 1.18 -1.59
N LYS A 60 0.64 1.67 -2.77
CA LYS A 60 2.05 1.79 -3.16
C LYS A 60 2.78 2.84 -2.31
N ILE A 61 2.17 4.00 -2.09
CA ILE A 61 2.76 5.09 -1.30
C ILE A 61 2.89 4.67 0.16
N THR A 62 1.84 4.12 0.78
CA THR A 62 1.90 3.69 2.18
C THR A 62 2.90 2.55 2.37
N SER A 63 2.95 1.59 1.44
CA SER A 63 3.95 0.51 1.44
C SER A 63 5.38 1.05 1.34
N ALA A 64 5.64 2.00 0.44
CA ALA A 64 6.96 2.60 0.26
C ALA A 64 7.39 3.42 1.50
N MET A 65 6.47 4.19 2.07
CA MET A 65 6.69 4.93 3.33
C MET A 65 7.07 3.97 4.47
N ALA A 66 6.38 2.83 4.57
CA ALA A 66 6.68 1.84 5.59
C ALA A 66 8.04 1.14 5.39
N VAL A 67 8.41 0.82 4.14
CA VAL A 67 9.73 0.28 3.82
C VAL A 67 10.82 1.29 4.16
N TYR A 68 10.62 2.57 3.82
CA TYR A 68 11.55 3.63 4.17
C TYR A 68 11.68 3.80 5.69
N LEU A 69 10.56 3.80 6.41
CA LEU A 69 10.55 3.89 7.87
C LEU A 69 11.30 2.70 8.50
N GLN A 70 11.08 1.48 8.00
CA GLN A 70 11.77 0.29 8.51
C GLN A 70 13.28 0.38 8.29
N LYS A 71 13.72 0.86 7.12
CA LYS A 71 15.13 0.98 6.77
C LYS A 71 15.83 2.11 7.52
N ASN A 72 15.17 3.24 7.70
CA ASN A 72 15.80 4.47 8.19
C ASN A 72 15.42 4.83 9.63
N GLY A 73 14.41 4.18 10.22
CA GLY A 73 13.89 4.51 11.55
C GLY A 73 13.18 5.88 11.64
N ARG A 74 12.85 6.49 10.49
CA ARG A 74 12.16 7.77 10.35
C ARG A 74 11.42 7.87 9.02
N TYR A 75 10.47 8.79 8.89
CA TYR A 75 9.91 9.20 7.60
C TYR A 75 10.88 10.12 6.83
N PRO A 76 10.82 10.16 5.50
CA PRO A 76 11.66 11.07 4.71
C PRO A 76 11.22 12.52 4.92
N CYS A 77 12.15 13.44 4.72
CA CYS A 77 11.77 14.84 4.59
C CYS A 77 11.16 15.11 3.23
N PRO A 78 10.24 16.08 3.11
CA PRO A 78 9.67 16.41 1.82
C PRO A 78 10.73 16.79 0.79
N ALA A 79 10.49 16.40 -0.46
CA ALA A 79 11.29 16.86 -1.58
C ALA A 79 10.93 18.30 -1.94
N ARG A 80 11.80 18.94 -2.70
CA ARG A 80 11.54 20.31 -3.16
C ARG A 80 10.46 20.35 -4.24
N LEU A 81 9.52 21.27 -4.09
CA LEU A 81 8.40 21.49 -5.02
C LEU A 81 8.84 22.18 -6.32
N ASP A 82 9.86 23.04 -6.25
CA ASP A 82 10.30 23.93 -7.33
C ASP A 82 11.29 23.30 -8.33
N LEU A 83 11.72 22.06 -8.08
CA LEU A 83 12.68 21.39 -8.95
C LEU A 83 11.99 20.75 -10.16
N ARG A 84 12.65 20.81 -11.32
CA ARG A 84 12.25 20.13 -12.56
C ARG A 84 12.84 18.73 -12.66
N PRO A 85 12.26 17.80 -13.45
CA PRO A 85 12.73 16.42 -13.60
C PRO A 85 14.21 16.25 -13.97
N GLN A 86 14.81 17.24 -14.65
CA GLN A 86 16.22 17.20 -15.06
C GLN A 86 17.18 17.57 -13.92
N ASP A 87 16.69 18.03 -12.78
CA ASP A 87 17.53 18.36 -11.63
C ASP A 87 18.00 17.09 -10.90
N ALA A 88 19.27 17.04 -10.49
CA ALA A 88 19.85 15.89 -9.81
C ALA A 88 19.23 15.61 -8.42
N ASN A 89 18.55 16.60 -7.85
CA ASN A 89 17.84 16.51 -6.57
C ASN A 89 16.32 16.35 -6.72
N PHE A 90 15.82 16.23 -7.96
CA PHE A 90 14.40 16.02 -8.20
C PHE A 90 13.91 14.73 -7.55
N GLY A 91 12.79 14.82 -6.82
CA GLY A 91 12.19 13.68 -6.13
C GLY A 91 13.00 13.14 -4.96
N LYS A 92 14.13 13.77 -4.58
CA LYS A 92 14.91 13.39 -3.39
C LYS A 92 14.40 14.11 -2.15
N ALA A 93 14.30 13.38 -1.06
CA ALA A 93 14.06 13.89 0.26
C ALA A 93 15.13 14.93 0.62
N ALA A 94 14.69 16.06 1.17
CA ALA A 94 15.63 17.05 1.71
C ALA A 94 16.50 16.43 2.81
N ALA A 95 17.75 16.85 2.91
CA ALA A 95 18.67 16.32 3.93
C ALA A 95 18.18 16.59 5.37
N THR A 96 17.49 17.71 5.55
CA THR A 96 16.88 18.11 6.81
C THR A 96 15.52 18.71 6.55
N CYS A 97 14.54 18.33 7.35
CA CYS A 97 13.31 19.07 7.48
C CYS A 97 13.65 20.33 8.27
N ASN A 98 13.24 21.49 7.80
CA ASN A 98 13.33 22.70 8.62
C ASN A 98 12.74 22.40 10.01
N THR A 99 13.24 23.05 11.06
CA THR A 99 12.75 22.84 12.44
C THR A 99 11.34 23.43 12.59
N VAL A 100 10.37 22.77 11.96
CA VAL A 100 8.95 23.12 11.90
C VAL A 100 8.13 21.94 12.42
N LEU A 101 6.94 22.24 12.92
CA LEU A 101 6.04 21.23 13.50
C LEU A 101 5.59 20.22 12.43
N VAL A 102 5.18 20.72 11.27
CA VAL A 102 4.84 19.95 10.07
C VAL A 102 5.65 20.52 8.90
N ALA A 103 6.45 19.68 8.26
CA ALA A 103 7.21 20.04 7.07
C ALA A 103 6.41 19.63 5.83
N GLN A 104 6.30 20.52 4.84
CA GLN A 104 5.58 20.29 3.60
C GLN A 104 6.50 20.40 2.38
N GLY A 105 6.18 19.67 1.31
CA GLY A 105 6.89 19.69 0.04
C GLY A 105 6.37 18.63 -0.92
N ALA A 106 7.15 18.29 -1.95
CA ALA A 106 6.79 17.22 -2.86
C ALA A 106 7.02 15.84 -2.23
N LEU A 107 6.26 14.84 -2.66
CA LEU A 107 6.53 13.44 -2.33
C LEU A 107 7.95 13.04 -2.79
N PRO A 108 8.83 12.53 -1.91
CA PRO A 108 10.21 12.17 -2.25
C PRO A 108 10.29 10.80 -2.95
N VAL A 109 9.77 10.71 -4.18
CA VAL A 109 9.64 9.45 -4.93
C VAL A 109 10.96 8.69 -5.11
N PHE A 110 12.09 9.40 -5.21
CA PHE A 110 13.39 8.78 -5.48
C PHE A 110 13.85 7.98 -4.25
N ASP A 111 13.79 8.59 -3.07
CA ASP A 111 14.17 7.95 -1.82
C ASP A 111 13.16 6.91 -1.35
N LEU A 112 11.89 7.08 -1.74
CA LEU A 112 10.83 6.09 -1.53
C LEU A 112 10.91 4.91 -2.52
N ASN A 113 11.83 4.94 -3.49
CA ASN A 113 11.95 3.93 -4.54
C ASN A 113 10.63 3.70 -5.30
N LEU A 114 9.89 4.78 -5.53
CA LEU A 114 8.67 4.81 -6.33
C LEU A 114 9.01 5.15 -7.78
N PRO A 115 8.25 4.63 -8.77
CA PRO A 115 8.44 5.00 -10.16
C PRO A 115 8.22 6.51 -10.36
N PHE A 116 8.97 7.08 -11.28
CA PHE A 116 8.96 8.53 -11.57
C PHE A 116 7.55 9.07 -11.87
N GLU A 117 6.70 8.27 -12.51
CA GLU A 117 5.32 8.66 -12.83
C GLU A 117 4.50 9.02 -11.58
N MET A 118 4.84 8.48 -10.41
CA MET A 118 4.15 8.75 -9.14
C MET A 118 4.57 10.07 -8.47
N VAL A 119 5.39 10.90 -9.12
CA VAL A 119 5.64 12.27 -8.64
C VAL A 119 4.38 13.10 -8.70
N GLY A 120 3.57 12.89 -9.74
CA GLY A 120 2.38 13.67 -9.97
C GLY A 120 1.11 12.85 -10.01
N ASP A 121 0.01 13.57 -9.87
CA ASP A 121 -1.33 13.07 -10.13
C ASP A 121 -1.60 12.95 -11.66
N GLY A 122 -2.79 12.46 -12.01
CA GLY A 122 -3.25 12.38 -13.41
C GLY A 122 -3.43 13.74 -14.10
N TYR A 123 -3.28 14.85 -13.38
CA TYR A 123 -3.44 16.23 -13.85
C TYR A 123 -2.10 16.97 -14.02
N GLN A 124 -0.98 16.24 -13.91
CA GLN A 124 0.39 16.76 -14.00
C GLN A 124 0.76 17.73 -12.87
N ASN A 125 0.11 17.62 -11.72
CA ASN A 125 0.51 18.31 -10.51
C ASN A 125 1.29 17.35 -9.62
N LYS A 126 2.32 17.83 -8.92
CA LYS A 126 3.06 17.05 -7.94
C LYS A 126 2.15 16.70 -6.77
N LEU A 127 2.32 15.49 -6.24
CA LEU A 127 1.75 15.10 -4.97
C LEU A 127 2.41 15.90 -3.84
N LEU A 128 1.59 16.64 -3.10
CA LEU A 128 2.01 17.33 -1.89
C LEU A 128 2.20 16.30 -0.78
N TYR A 129 3.25 16.44 0.00
CA TYR A 129 3.58 15.58 1.13
C TYR A 129 3.87 16.45 2.35
N ALA A 130 3.11 16.21 3.41
CA ALA A 130 3.30 16.86 4.70
C ALA A 130 3.62 15.81 5.77
N VAL A 131 4.61 16.09 6.61
CA VAL A 131 5.11 15.16 7.63
C VAL A 131 5.41 15.88 8.93
N THR A 132 5.07 15.25 10.04
CA THR A 132 5.44 15.77 11.36
C THR A 132 6.96 15.80 11.52
N GLY A 133 7.52 16.96 11.86
CA GLY A 133 8.98 17.17 11.91
C GLY A 133 9.69 16.19 12.84
N THR A 134 9.13 15.91 14.02
CA THR A 134 9.69 14.94 14.98
C THR A 134 9.74 13.51 14.46
N LYS A 135 8.92 13.17 13.46
CA LYS A 135 8.88 11.86 12.79
C LYS A 135 9.88 11.73 11.64
N THR A 136 10.63 12.80 11.35
CA THR A 136 11.72 12.82 10.35
C THR A 136 13.12 12.75 10.96
N ASN A 137 13.21 12.49 12.27
CA ASN A 137 14.47 12.32 12.98
C ASN A 137 14.39 11.08 13.88
N THR A 138 15.38 10.19 13.76
CA THR A 138 15.43 8.92 14.51
C THR A 138 15.48 9.13 16.02
N ALA A 139 16.08 10.23 16.50
CA ALA A 139 16.19 10.54 17.92
C ALA A 139 14.84 10.95 18.53
N THR A 140 13.96 11.59 17.76
CA THR A 140 12.66 12.09 18.24
C THR A 140 11.47 11.26 17.76
N PHE A 141 11.70 10.27 16.91
CA PHE A 141 10.65 9.51 16.23
C PHE A 141 9.64 8.88 17.20
N ASN A 142 10.13 8.25 18.27
CA ASN A 142 9.31 7.51 19.22
C ASN A 142 8.70 8.40 20.33
N THR A 143 9.20 9.62 20.50
CA THR A 143 8.80 10.51 21.61
C THR A 143 7.93 11.68 21.16
N GLY A 144 8.01 12.07 19.89
CA GLY A 144 7.16 13.11 19.31
C GLY A 144 5.72 12.65 19.11
N ALA A 145 4.77 13.56 19.30
CA ALA A 145 3.38 13.35 18.89
C ALA A 145 3.26 13.34 17.35
N ASN A 146 2.09 12.92 16.85
CA ASN A 146 1.69 13.14 15.47
C ASN A 146 1.02 14.53 15.39
N GLU A 147 1.52 15.40 14.50
CA GLU A 147 1.09 16.80 14.43
C GLU A 147 0.29 17.13 13.17
N VAL A 148 0.29 16.24 12.16
CA VAL A 148 -0.57 16.40 10.98
C VAL A 148 -2.01 16.13 11.41
N GLN A 149 -2.87 17.15 11.33
CA GLN A 149 -4.28 17.09 11.70
C GLN A 149 -5.11 16.80 10.45
N ILE A 150 -6.02 15.83 10.55
CA ILE A 150 -6.90 15.42 9.47
C ILE A 150 -8.33 15.62 9.94
N ARG A 151 -9.04 16.55 9.30
CA ARG A 151 -10.41 16.95 9.57
C ARG A 151 -11.36 16.25 8.61
N GLY A 152 -11.99 15.17 9.08
CA GLY A 152 -13.01 14.46 8.33
C GLY A 152 -14.42 14.76 8.83
N LYS A 153 -15.44 14.29 8.11
CA LYS A 153 -16.82 14.24 8.62
C LYS A 153 -17.10 12.86 9.23
N GLY A 154 -17.72 12.85 10.40
CA GLY A 154 -18.23 11.63 11.02
C GLY A 154 -19.50 11.90 11.81
N ARG A 155 -19.97 10.88 12.54
CA ARG A 155 -21.17 11.00 13.38
C ARG A 155 -20.80 11.04 14.85
N ASP A 156 -21.40 11.96 15.59
CA ASP A 156 -21.31 12.00 17.05
C ASP A 156 -22.20 10.93 17.71
N ALA A 157 -22.16 10.83 19.04
CA ALA A 157 -23.00 9.91 19.81
C ALA A 157 -24.52 10.19 19.66
N SER A 158 -24.89 11.37 19.17
CA SER A 158 -26.26 11.78 18.88
C SER A 158 -26.63 11.64 17.40
N ASN A 159 -25.79 10.97 16.61
CA ASN A 159 -25.96 10.72 15.17
C ASN A 159 -25.93 11.98 14.28
N ASN A 160 -25.46 13.13 14.80
CA ASN A 160 -25.25 14.35 14.02
C ASN A 160 -23.95 14.26 13.22
N ILE A 161 -23.93 14.86 12.03
CA ILE A 161 -22.70 14.99 11.25
C ILE A 161 -21.85 16.10 11.87
N VAL A 162 -20.67 15.73 12.35
CA VAL A 162 -19.70 16.65 12.98
C VAL A 162 -18.33 16.50 12.32
N ASP A 163 -17.47 17.51 12.49
CA ASP A 163 -16.06 17.35 12.17
C ASP A 163 -15.40 16.46 13.22
N ILE A 164 -14.63 15.48 12.76
CA ILE A 164 -13.83 14.58 13.59
C ILE A 164 -12.38 14.75 13.20
N ASP A 165 -11.59 15.25 14.14
CA ASP A 165 -10.16 15.48 13.95
C ASP A 165 -9.37 14.23 14.35
N LYS A 166 -8.46 13.82 13.45
CA LYS A 166 -7.51 12.72 13.66
C LYS A 166 -6.09 13.27 13.52
N THR A 167 -5.10 12.56 14.07
CA THR A 167 -3.69 12.90 13.84
C THR A 167 -2.93 11.77 13.17
N ALA A 168 -2.06 12.12 12.23
CA ALA A 168 -1.22 11.19 11.49
C ALA A 168 0.26 11.64 11.50
N PRO A 169 1.22 10.72 11.29
CA PRO A 169 2.62 11.11 11.16
C PRO A 169 2.89 11.85 9.84
N PHE A 170 2.11 11.57 8.80
CA PHE A 170 2.19 12.20 7.49
C PHE A 170 0.85 12.17 6.75
N ILE A 171 0.73 12.99 5.71
CA ILE A 171 -0.33 12.97 4.70
C ILE A 171 0.28 13.26 3.32
N VAL A 172 -0.29 12.65 2.29
CA VAL A 172 0.01 12.92 0.88
C VAL A 172 -1.29 13.38 0.22
N ILE A 173 -1.22 14.43 -0.61
CA ILE A 173 -2.38 15.08 -1.20
C ILE A 173 -2.18 15.20 -2.71
N SER A 174 -3.23 14.86 -3.45
CA SER A 174 -3.40 15.20 -4.86
C SER A 174 -4.43 16.32 -4.94
N HIS A 175 -4.04 17.46 -5.50
CA HIS A 175 -4.89 18.65 -5.61
C HIS A 175 -5.95 18.56 -6.72
N GLY A 176 -5.98 17.46 -7.46
CA GLY A 176 -7.05 17.21 -8.42
C GLY A 176 -7.11 18.19 -9.60
N PRO A 177 -8.28 18.23 -10.28
CA PRO A 177 -8.51 19.04 -11.47
C PRO A 177 -8.38 20.57 -11.29
N ASP A 178 -8.73 21.11 -10.12
CA ASP A 178 -8.77 22.56 -9.92
C ASP A 178 -7.38 23.21 -9.70
N MET A 179 -6.38 22.38 -9.34
CA MET A 179 -4.98 22.72 -9.18
C MET A 179 -4.69 23.76 -8.08
N LYS A 180 -5.60 23.99 -7.14
CA LYS A 180 -5.38 24.96 -6.06
C LYS A 180 -4.21 24.53 -5.18
N GLY A 181 -3.23 25.41 -5.00
CA GLY A 181 -2.02 25.13 -4.21
C GLY A 181 -1.03 24.15 -4.86
N ALA A 182 -1.38 23.58 -6.02
CA ALA A 182 -0.60 22.54 -6.66
C ALA A 182 0.64 23.09 -7.39
N TYR A 183 1.74 22.34 -7.32
CA TYR A 183 2.94 22.61 -8.13
C TYR A 183 2.94 21.69 -9.34
N ARG A 184 3.36 22.20 -10.50
CA ARG A 184 3.48 21.36 -11.69
C ARG A 184 4.65 20.39 -11.57
N VAL A 185 4.55 19.23 -12.23
CA VAL A 185 5.63 18.23 -12.24
C VAL A 185 6.94 18.80 -12.78
N ASP A 186 6.89 19.81 -13.66
CA ASP A 186 8.05 20.53 -14.19
C ASP A 186 8.70 21.52 -13.21
N GLY A 187 8.18 21.67 -12.00
CA GLY A 187 8.70 22.57 -10.97
C GLY A 187 8.13 23.99 -11.02
N THR A 188 7.24 24.29 -11.97
CA THR A 188 6.58 25.61 -12.04
C THR A 188 5.62 25.78 -10.86
N SER A 189 5.70 26.93 -10.17
CA SER A 189 4.90 27.23 -8.98
C SER A 189 3.41 27.46 -9.29
N ILE A 190 2.58 27.18 -8.27
CA ILE A 190 1.14 27.50 -8.09
C ILE A 190 0.49 28.18 -9.29
N VAL A 191 -0.28 27.39 -10.06
CA VAL A 191 -1.09 27.93 -11.17
C VAL A 191 -2.33 28.65 -10.64
N VAL A 192 -2.88 28.19 -9.51
CA VAL A 192 -4.13 28.70 -8.93
C VAL A 192 -3.96 28.92 -7.43
N ALA A 193 -4.19 30.15 -6.98
CA ALA A 193 -4.08 30.52 -5.57
C ALA A 193 -5.10 29.77 -4.71
N CYS A 194 -4.73 29.48 -3.48
CA CYS A 194 -5.62 28.89 -2.49
C CYS A 194 -6.80 29.85 -2.23
N GLY A 195 -8.03 29.37 -2.40
CA GLY A 195 -9.24 30.13 -2.07
C GLY A 195 -9.45 30.21 -0.56
N SER A 196 -10.55 30.81 -0.10
CA SER A 196 -10.91 30.81 1.32
C SER A 196 -12.30 30.25 1.62
N SER A 197 -13.07 29.95 0.57
CA SER A 197 -14.47 29.56 0.71
C SER A 197 -14.73 28.09 0.40
N ALA A 198 -13.89 27.43 -0.40
CA ALA A 198 -14.06 26.02 -0.76
C ALA A 198 -13.51 25.07 0.31
N ALA A 199 -14.02 23.83 0.36
CA ALA A 199 -13.59 22.89 1.39
C ALA A 199 -12.18 22.35 1.14
N ASP A 200 -11.75 22.23 -0.12
CA ASP A 200 -10.38 21.91 -0.53
C ASP A 200 -9.36 22.99 -0.14
N SER A 201 -9.81 24.20 0.19
CA SER A 201 -8.89 25.30 0.50
C SER A 201 -8.08 25.04 1.78
N GLU A 202 -8.56 24.17 2.67
CA GLU A 202 -7.77 23.69 3.82
C GLU A 202 -6.50 22.94 3.36
N ASN A 203 -6.56 22.22 2.24
CA ASN A 203 -5.43 21.39 1.80
C ASN A 203 -4.33 22.19 1.08
N CYS A 204 -4.51 23.49 0.87
CA CYS A 204 -3.56 24.35 0.16
C CYS A 204 -3.05 25.56 0.95
N ASP A 205 -3.48 25.75 2.21
CA ASP A 205 -3.16 26.96 3.00
C ASP A 205 -1.76 26.94 3.65
N GLY A 206 -1.11 25.77 3.66
CA GLY A 206 0.26 25.58 4.13
C GLY A 206 0.41 25.37 5.64
N ASP A 207 -0.67 25.05 6.35
CA ASP A 207 -0.64 24.82 7.80
C ASP A 207 -0.55 23.32 8.18
N ALA A 208 -0.89 22.94 9.42
CA ALA A 208 -0.80 21.56 9.90
C ALA A 208 -2.10 20.76 9.75
N ALA A 209 -3.17 21.39 9.31
CA ALA A 209 -4.51 20.85 9.21
C ALA A 209 -4.90 20.62 7.75
N PHE A 210 -5.59 19.50 7.52
CA PHE A 210 -5.96 19.02 6.21
C PHE A 210 -7.37 18.46 6.25
N ARG A 211 -8.11 18.58 5.16
CA ARG A 211 -9.47 18.07 4.98
C ARG A 211 -9.46 16.73 4.26
N ASP A 212 -10.25 15.80 4.80
CA ASP A 212 -10.56 14.50 4.18
C ASP A 212 -12.08 14.41 3.98
N LEU A 213 -12.55 14.68 2.76
CA LEU A 213 -13.96 14.66 2.38
C LEU A 213 -14.19 13.79 1.14
N PRO A 214 -15.43 13.31 0.93
CA PRO A 214 -15.79 12.66 -0.33
C PRO A 214 -15.59 13.59 -1.54
N TYR A 215 -15.10 13.02 -2.64
CA TYR A 215 -14.91 13.72 -3.92
C TYR A 215 -16.21 14.38 -4.42
N ALA A 216 -16.17 15.71 -4.56
CA ALA A 216 -17.28 16.60 -4.90
C ALA A 216 -16.82 17.78 -5.79
N PRO A 217 -16.45 17.54 -7.07
CA PRO A 217 -15.98 18.57 -8.00
C PRO A 217 -17.17 19.39 -8.54
N LEU A 218 -17.67 20.32 -7.73
CA LEU A 218 -18.70 21.26 -8.17
C LEU A 218 -18.17 22.21 -9.27
N ASN A 219 -19.02 22.54 -10.25
CA ASN A 219 -18.67 23.47 -11.34
C ASN A 219 -18.17 24.83 -10.83
N ASN A 220 -18.70 25.29 -9.70
CA ASN A 220 -18.17 26.46 -9.00
C ASN A 220 -17.08 25.99 -8.02
N VAL A 221 -15.84 26.11 -8.45
CA VAL A 221 -14.65 25.72 -7.67
C VAL A 221 -14.47 26.52 -6.37
N ASN A 222 -15.20 27.62 -6.18
CA ASN A 222 -15.17 28.41 -4.94
C ASN A 222 -16.33 28.08 -3.99
N ASN A 223 -17.17 27.10 -4.32
CA ASN A 223 -18.30 26.70 -3.48
C ASN A 223 -17.80 26.01 -2.20
N ALA A 224 -18.43 26.27 -1.05
CA ALA A 224 -18.07 25.67 0.23
C ALA A 224 -18.15 24.14 0.31
N ASN A 225 -18.84 23.50 -0.63
CA ASN A 225 -18.92 22.05 -0.76
C ASN A 225 -18.05 21.51 -1.92
N HIS A 226 -17.27 22.36 -2.59
CA HIS A 226 -16.31 21.90 -3.59
C HIS A 226 -15.13 21.25 -2.85
N PHE A 227 -14.80 20.03 -3.28
CA PHE A 227 -13.67 19.25 -2.79
C PHE A 227 -13.29 18.23 -3.86
N ASP A 228 -12.26 18.48 -4.63
CA ASP A 228 -11.76 17.57 -5.67
C ASP A 228 -10.38 16.99 -5.37
N ASP A 229 -9.84 17.31 -4.19
CA ASP A 229 -8.63 16.72 -3.65
C ASP A 229 -8.82 15.25 -3.28
N SER A 230 -7.72 14.49 -3.34
CA SER A 230 -7.62 13.19 -2.68
C SER A 230 -6.46 13.17 -1.70
N VAL A 231 -6.67 12.48 -0.57
CA VAL A 231 -5.71 12.44 0.53
C VAL A 231 -5.35 11.01 0.91
N ILE A 232 -4.07 10.79 1.17
CA ILE A 232 -3.49 9.49 1.51
C ILE A 232 -2.71 9.64 2.81
N TYR A 233 -3.12 8.91 3.83
CA TYR A 233 -2.43 8.88 5.12
C TYR A 233 -2.57 7.49 5.76
N SER A 234 -1.68 7.19 6.71
CA SER A 234 -1.81 6.00 7.55
C SER A 234 -1.82 6.41 9.02
N LEU A 235 -2.85 5.94 9.74
CA LEU A 235 -2.98 6.16 11.19
C LEU A 235 -2.16 5.15 11.99
N VAL A 236 -1.73 4.05 11.37
CA VAL A 236 -1.00 2.97 12.04
C VAL A 236 0.50 3.16 11.79
N GLN A 237 1.27 3.40 12.85
CA GLN A 237 2.72 3.65 12.76
C GLN A 237 3.55 2.44 12.29
N LYS A 238 2.93 1.28 12.11
CA LYS A 238 3.53 0.06 11.56
C LYS A 238 2.49 -0.62 10.68
N GLU A 239 2.72 -0.64 9.37
CA GLU A 239 1.94 -1.46 8.43
C GLU A 239 1.79 -2.90 8.94
N THR A 240 0.62 -3.49 8.70
CA THR A 240 0.29 -4.88 9.08
C THR A 240 0.83 -5.91 8.09
N THR A 241 1.55 -5.48 7.05
CA THR A 241 2.22 -6.40 6.11
C THR A 241 3.40 -7.08 6.81
N LEU A 242 3.10 -8.15 7.55
CA LEU A 242 4.09 -8.96 8.27
C LEU A 242 5.10 -9.64 7.35
N TRP A 243 4.81 -9.77 6.06
CA TRP A 243 5.60 -10.50 5.09
C TRP A 243 6.01 -9.62 3.92
N VAL A 244 7.24 -9.79 3.43
CA VAL A 244 7.74 -9.12 2.22
C VAL A 244 8.37 -10.14 1.30
N ILE A 245 8.13 -9.95 0.00
CA ILE A 245 8.81 -10.69 -1.05
C ILE A 245 10.15 -10.00 -1.31
N THR A 246 11.24 -10.72 -1.08
CA THR A 246 12.59 -10.29 -1.43
C THR A 246 13.05 -11.14 -2.61
N PRO A 247 13.13 -10.58 -3.83
CA PRO A 247 13.72 -11.29 -4.95
C PRO A 247 15.23 -11.46 -4.70
N ASP A 248 15.75 -12.66 -4.93
CA ASP A 248 17.19 -12.93 -5.02
C ASP A 248 17.51 -13.65 -6.34
N ASP A 249 18.80 -13.82 -6.66
CA ASP A 249 19.25 -14.48 -7.89
C ASP A 249 18.84 -15.97 -7.97
N SER A 250 18.27 -16.52 -6.89
CA SER A 250 17.89 -17.94 -6.73
C SER A 250 16.37 -18.15 -6.67
N GLY A 251 15.55 -17.08 -6.59
CA GLY A 251 14.10 -17.17 -6.53
C GLY A 251 13.40 -16.05 -5.73
N VAL A 252 12.20 -16.38 -5.24
CA VAL A 252 11.30 -15.47 -4.50
C VAL A 252 11.31 -15.89 -3.03
N ASN A 253 11.93 -15.10 -2.17
CA ASN A 253 11.89 -15.34 -0.73
C ASN A 253 10.79 -14.52 -0.06
N ILE A 254 9.98 -15.16 0.77
CA ILE A 254 9.04 -14.45 1.66
C ILE A 254 9.68 -14.37 3.03
N VAL A 255 9.98 -13.16 3.51
CA VAL A 255 10.60 -12.92 4.82
C VAL A 255 9.70 -12.08 5.71
N SER A 256 9.74 -12.35 7.02
CA SER A 256 8.98 -11.55 7.97
C SER A 256 9.60 -10.16 8.12
N ARG A 257 8.77 -9.11 8.11
CA ARG A 257 9.20 -7.74 8.43
C ARG A 257 9.43 -7.53 9.92
N ASN A 258 8.96 -8.45 10.78
CA ASN A 258 9.22 -8.38 12.21
C ASN A 258 10.69 -8.76 12.50
N THR A 259 11.51 -7.77 12.87
CA THR A 259 12.90 -8.00 13.29
C THR A 259 13.02 -8.55 14.71
N GLY A 260 11.93 -8.44 15.49
CA GLY A 260 11.80 -8.99 16.82
C GLY A 260 11.47 -10.49 16.82
N ASN A 261 10.90 -10.94 17.93
CA ASN A 261 10.44 -12.31 18.11
C ASN A 261 8.97 -12.42 17.67
N ILE A 262 8.59 -13.56 17.06
CA ILE A 262 7.22 -13.84 16.62
C ILE A 262 6.52 -14.69 17.68
N GLY A 263 5.41 -14.18 18.21
CA GLY A 263 4.56 -14.88 19.17
C GLY A 263 3.25 -15.33 18.53
N ILE A 264 2.90 -16.60 18.67
CA ILE A 264 1.58 -17.14 18.34
C ILE A 264 0.92 -17.54 19.67
N GLY A 265 -0.08 -16.77 20.11
CA GLY A 265 -0.73 -16.96 21.43
C GLY A 265 0.12 -16.49 22.62
N VAL A 266 1.15 -15.67 22.38
CA VAL A 266 2.04 -15.11 23.41
C VAL A 266 2.44 -13.67 23.04
N ASP A 267 2.20 -12.73 23.95
CA ASP A 267 2.40 -11.29 23.66
C ASP A 267 3.85 -10.82 23.82
N ASN A 268 4.65 -11.52 24.63
CA ASN A 268 6.06 -11.22 24.83
C ASN A 268 6.91 -12.49 24.65
N PRO A 269 7.25 -12.86 23.40
CA PRO A 269 8.01 -14.06 23.09
C PRO A 269 9.51 -13.94 23.43
N ASP A 270 10.05 -14.91 24.16
CA ASP A 270 11.44 -14.94 24.63
C ASP A 270 12.43 -15.49 23.57
N ALA A 271 11.89 -16.10 22.52
CA ALA A 271 12.63 -16.72 21.42
C ALA A 271 12.11 -16.23 20.06
N LYS A 272 12.92 -16.37 19.00
CA LYS A 272 12.61 -15.86 17.65
C LYS A 272 11.23 -16.30 17.12
N LEU A 273 10.81 -17.52 17.43
CA LEU A 273 9.44 -18.00 17.21
C LEU A 273 8.97 -18.68 18.50
N SER A 274 7.82 -18.29 19.03
CA SER A 274 7.22 -18.88 20.23
C SER A 274 5.73 -19.14 20.00
N VAL A 275 5.28 -20.37 20.24
CA VAL A 275 3.87 -20.78 20.13
C VAL A 275 3.37 -21.21 21.51
N ARG A 276 2.28 -20.63 21.99
CA ARG A 276 1.65 -20.97 23.28
C ARG A 276 0.19 -21.34 23.07
N GLY A 277 -0.25 -22.43 23.70
CA GLY A 277 -1.62 -22.92 23.59
C GLY A 277 -1.95 -23.64 22.28
N GLY A 278 -0.94 -24.04 21.50
CA GLY A 278 -1.10 -24.77 20.25
C GLY A 278 0.15 -25.58 19.87
N ASN A 279 0.13 -26.20 18.69
CA ASN A 279 1.20 -27.06 18.16
C ASN A 279 1.92 -26.42 16.97
N LEU A 280 3.19 -26.74 16.77
CA LEU A 280 3.91 -26.50 15.51
C LEU A 280 3.84 -27.79 14.67
N ASN A 281 3.02 -27.81 13.61
CA ASN A 281 2.86 -28.97 12.73
C ASN A 281 3.62 -28.75 11.40
N VAL A 282 4.29 -29.79 10.90
CA VAL A 282 5.00 -29.78 9.62
C VAL A 282 4.45 -30.91 8.75
N ASP A 283 3.39 -30.60 7.99
CA ASP A 283 2.73 -31.52 7.07
C ASP A 283 3.54 -31.60 5.76
N ALA A 284 4.38 -32.63 5.64
CA ALA A 284 5.32 -32.86 4.53
C ALA A 284 6.61 -32.02 4.59
N GLY A 285 7.62 -32.57 5.27
CA GLY A 285 8.97 -32.01 5.35
C GLY A 285 9.73 -32.56 6.56
N GLY A 286 10.94 -32.08 6.77
CA GLY A 286 11.70 -32.29 8.01
C GLY A 286 11.83 -30.98 8.77
N ALA A 287 11.69 -31.02 10.09
CA ALA A 287 12.12 -29.92 10.95
C ALA A 287 13.60 -30.12 11.27
N SER A 288 14.46 -29.19 10.86
CA SER A 288 15.89 -29.19 11.20
C SER A 288 16.17 -28.03 12.16
N ALA A 289 16.84 -28.35 13.27
CA ALA A 289 17.40 -27.36 14.19
C ALA A 289 18.92 -27.51 14.19
N SER A 290 19.65 -26.41 13.99
CA SER A 290 21.11 -26.38 14.14
C SER A 290 21.55 -26.36 15.61
N GLY A 291 20.62 -26.06 16.52
CA GLY A 291 20.83 -26.10 17.97
C GLY A 291 19.94 -27.15 18.61
N ASP A 292 19.62 -26.95 19.89
CA ASP A 292 18.90 -27.94 20.67
C ASP A 292 17.39 -27.96 20.36
N ILE A 293 16.80 -29.15 20.35
CA ILE A 293 15.35 -29.35 20.42
C ILE A 293 15.02 -29.68 21.87
N ILE A 294 14.50 -28.70 22.60
CA ILE A 294 14.13 -28.86 24.02
C ILE A 294 12.61 -28.97 24.13
N THR A 295 12.11 -30.11 24.59
CA THR A 295 10.68 -30.33 24.85
C THR A 295 10.44 -30.63 26.33
N ARG A 296 9.35 -30.10 26.90
CA ARG A 296 8.89 -30.49 28.25
C ARG A 296 8.02 -31.76 28.22
N GLY A 297 7.62 -32.20 27.04
CA GLY A 297 6.85 -33.42 26.80
C GLY A 297 7.65 -34.46 26.00
N THR A 298 6.95 -35.48 25.50
CA THR A 298 7.53 -36.58 24.73
C THR A 298 7.93 -36.15 23.32
N ILE A 299 9.07 -36.66 22.84
CA ILE A 299 9.43 -36.69 21.42
C ILE A 299 9.15 -38.11 20.93
N GLU A 300 8.25 -38.27 19.97
CA GLU A 300 7.91 -39.55 19.36
C GLU A 300 8.28 -39.55 17.87
N ALA A 301 8.96 -40.60 17.41
CA ALA A 301 9.30 -40.79 16.00
C ALA A 301 8.64 -42.08 15.50
N GLN A 302 7.89 -41.98 14.40
CA GLN A 302 7.16 -43.14 13.83
C GLN A 302 8.06 -44.16 13.11
N THR A 303 9.21 -43.72 12.62
CA THR A 303 10.18 -44.58 11.92
C THR A 303 11.48 -44.65 12.70
N ASN A 304 12.36 -43.65 12.58
CA ASN A 304 13.65 -43.63 13.26
C ASN A 304 13.88 -42.27 13.94
N ALA A 305 14.43 -42.29 15.16
CA ALA A 305 15.07 -41.13 15.78
C ALA A 305 16.58 -41.38 15.81
N THR A 306 17.35 -40.57 15.07
CA THR A 306 18.82 -40.69 15.04
C THR A 306 19.44 -39.47 15.71
N ILE A 307 20.12 -39.67 16.83
CA ILE A 307 20.87 -38.62 17.54
C ILE A 307 22.36 -38.84 17.25
N ARG A 308 23.00 -37.88 16.56
CA ARG A 308 24.41 -37.97 16.14
C ARG A 308 25.35 -37.11 17.00
N GLY A 309 25.05 -37.00 18.29
CA GLY A 309 25.86 -36.24 19.26
C GLY A 309 26.31 -37.08 20.43
N ASP A 310 27.19 -36.51 21.25
CA ASP A 310 27.97 -37.23 22.27
C ASP A 310 27.14 -37.63 23.50
N ARG A 311 25.95 -37.05 23.69
CA ARG A 311 25.18 -37.16 24.93
C ARG A 311 23.67 -37.15 24.71
N VAL A 312 22.99 -38.16 25.27
CA VAL A 312 21.53 -38.22 25.37
C VAL A 312 21.14 -38.21 26.84
N GLU A 313 20.37 -37.20 27.27
CA GLU A 313 19.91 -37.06 28.65
C GLU A 313 18.39 -36.94 28.74
N ALA A 314 17.82 -37.65 29.72
CA ALA A 314 16.42 -37.47 30.11
C ALA A 314 16.31 -37.37 31.63
N GLU A 315 15.53 -36.41 32.11
CA GLU A 315 15.31 -36.21 33.55
C GLU A 315 14.57 -37.39 34.21
N ARG A 316 13.73 -38.10 33.43
CA ARG A 316 12.94 -39.25 33.92
C ARG A 316 13.33 -40.53 33.19
N ASN A 317 12.75 -40.78 32.01
CA ASN A 317 12.89 -42.05 31.31
C ASN A 317 13.27 -41.85 29.84
N ILE A 318 14.04 -42.80 29.30
CA ILE A 318 14.18 -43.02 27.86
C ILE A 318 13.47 -44.34 27.56
N ILE A 319 12.50 -44.32 26.65
CA ILE A 319 11.70 -45.48 26.25
C ILE A 319 11.90 -45.69 24.76
N THR A 320 12.36 -46.88 24.36
CA THR A 320 12.51 -47.26 22.95
C THR A 320 11.84 -48.60 22.70
N LYS A 321 11.27 -48.75 21.50
CA LYS A 321 10.47 -49.94 21.14
C LYS A 321 11.34 -51.14 20.73
N ASP A 322 12.37 -50.88 19.93
CA ASP A 322 13.15 -51.95 19.27
C ASP A 322 14.63 -51.95 19.69
N ALA A 323 15.36 -50.86 19.44
CA ALA A 323 16.78 -50.75 19.78
C ALA A 323 17.17 -49.30 20.11
N ALA A 324 18.17 -49.17 20.98
CA ALA A 324 18.79 -47.90 21.33
C ALA A 324 20.30 -48.07 21.31
N GLU A 325 20.94 -47.55 20.27
CA GLU A 325 22.39 -47.56 20.11
C GLU A 325 22.90 -46.13 20.30
N ALA A 326 23.81 -45.93 21.26
CA ALA A 326 24.48 -44.65 21.48
C ALA A 326 25.98 -44.85 21.32
N GLY A 327 26.65 -43.93 20.61
CA GLY A 327 28.07 -44.02 20.33
C GLY A 327 28.96 -43.84 21.56
N GLU A 328 28.49 -43.13 22.60
CA GLU A 328 29.35 -42.76 23.74
C GLU A 328 28.65 -42.85 25.12
N VAL A 329 27.58 -42.07 25.43
CA VAL A 329 26.94 -42.07 26.78
C VAL A 329 25.42 -41.80 26.77
N ILE A 330 24.63 -42.69 27.40
CA ILE A 330 23.20 -42.50 27.72
C ILE A 330 23.07 -42.25 29.24
N ARG A 331 22.43 -41.14 29.66
CA ARG A 331 22.08 -40.90 31.07
C ARG A 331 20.57 -40.70 31.22
N ALA A 332 19.92 -41.62 31.93
CA ALA A 332 18.50 -41.54 32.26
C ALA A 332 18.26 -42.04 33.69
N GLY A 333 17.22 -41.52 34.35
CA GLY A 333 16.78 -42.03 35.65
C GLY A 333 16.31 -43.49 35.57
N ARG A 334 15.71 -43.88 34.45
CA ARG A 334 15.39 -45.28 34.11
C ARG A 334 15.47 -45.50 32.60
N PHE A 335 16.04 -46.64 32.19
CA PHE A 335 16.17 -47.02 30.79
C PHE A 335 15.35 -48.29 30.54
N CYS A 336 14.36 -48.22 29.64
CA CYS A 336 13.44 -49.31 29.35
C CYS A 336 13.52 -49.73 27.88
N TYR A 337 13.69 -51.03 27.62
CA TYR A 337 13.70 -51.63 26.30
C TYR A 337 12.80 -52.88 26.29
N ASN A 338 12.12 -53.18 25.18
CA ASN A 338 11.23 -54.34 24.94
C ASN A 338 9.77 -54.24 25.50
N ILE A 339 8.88 -55.14 25.03
CA ILE A 339 7.40 -55.05 25.01
C ILE A 339 6.67 -54.84 26.36
N ASP A 340 7.29 -55.07 27.52
CA ASP A 340 6.65 -54.84 28.82
C ASP A 340 6.85 -53.40 29.33
N ILE A 341 6.24 -52.45 28.60
CA ILE A 341 6.19 -51.02 28.95
C ILE A 341 5.38 -50.76 30.24
N SER A 342 4.57 -51.74 30.68
CA SER A 342 3.70 -51.66 31.86
C SER A 342 4.44 -51.44 33.19
N ALA A 343 5.75 -51.69 33.24
CA ALA A 343 6.59 -51.50 34.43
C ALA A 343 7.32 -50.14 34.50
N CYS A 344 7.16 -49.27 33.48
CA CYS A 344 7.90 -48.01 33.35
C CYS A 344 7.09 -46.72 33.58
N ASN A 345 5.81 -46.84 33.99
CA ASN A 345 4.97 -45.72 34.41
C ASN A 345 5.29 -45.23 35.83
#